data_AF-A0AAJ6CQE1-F1
#
_entry.id   AF-A0AAJ6CQE1-F1
#
_cell.length_a   1.000
_cell.length_b   1.000
_cell.length_c   1.000
_cell.angle_alpha   90.00
_cell.angle_beta   90.00
_cell.angle_gamma   90.00
#
_symmetry.space_group_name_H-M   'P 1'
#
loop_
_entity.id
_entity.type
_entity.pdbx_description
1 polymer ?
#
loop_
_entity_poly.entity_id
_entity_poly.type
_entity_poly.pdbx_seq_one_letter_code
_entity_poly.pdbx_strand_id
1 'polypeptide(L)'
;MTKYDLLRSIAQKGYDVGFGAKKHFASYDIIEKAPGLISFLSMAFGIISLAVENSPTKLISSGFVVLGVIGLYVSICDHEKAKYAQCGVSLTKILNELKALYLNVKAMDEQADFSDFEAKLSELESKYYASCMSKQILLSNWYAHYKFFWEHQIDWIDEQLKFGLFRDKVPLSLWFLLLCTLSALGYFWFQHDVVELFCSAMNKAAEE
;
A
#
# COMPACT_ATOMS: atom_id res chain seq x y z
N MET A 1 22.30 -16.63 21.08
CA MET A 1 21.26 -17.06 20.11
C MET A 1 21.89 -17.98 19.06
N THR A 2 21.15 -18.81 18.31
CA THR A 2 21.74 -19.54 17.17
C THR A 2 21.91 -18.59 15.97
N LYS A 3 22.79 -18.94 15.01
CA LYS A 3 22.94 -18.18 13.76
C LYS A 3 21.60 -18.01 13.02
N TYR A 4 20.82 -19.09 12.94
CA TYR A 4 19.51 -19.08 12.29
C TYR A 4 18.53 -18.11 12.97
N ASP A 5 18.44 -18.16 14.29
CA ASP A 5 17.56 -17.29 15.06
C ASP A 5 17.96 -15.81 14.92
N LEU A 6 19.27 -15.53 14.87
CA LEU A 6 19.78 -14.17 14.66
C LEU A 6 19.45 -13.65 13.27
N LEU A 7 19.73 -14.44 12.22
CA LEU A 7 19.40 -14.06 10.84
C LEU A 7 17.91 -13.80 10.67
N ARG A 8 17.07 -14.66 11.26
CA ARG A 8 15.61 -14.48 11.24
C ARG A 8 15.17 -13.23 11.98
N SER A 9 15.76 -12.93 13.14
CA SER A 9 15.45 -11.72 13.92
C SER A 9 15.84 -10.45 13.18
N ILE A 10 17.02 -10.42 12.55
CA ILE A 10 17.46 -9.30 11.71
C ILE A 10 16.51 -9.11 10.53
N ALA A 11 16.08 -10.19 9.85
CA ALA A 11 15.16 -10.10 8.73
C ALA A 11 13.76 -9.61 9.16
N GLN A 12 13.23 -10.09 10.30
CA GLN A 12 11.98 -9.58 10.87
C GLN A 12 12.07 -8.08 11.15
N LYS A 13 13.18 -7.63 11.77
CA LYS A 13 13.36 -6.21 12.03
C LYS A 13 13.57 -5.41 10.74
N GLY A 14 14.25 -5.98 9.76
CA GLY A 14 14.39 -5.42 8.41
C GLY A 14 13.05 -5.20 7.74
N TYR A 15 12.12 -6.16 7.87
CA TYR A 15 10.76 -6.01 7.39
C TYR A 15 10.04 -4.85 8.09
N ASP A 16 10.04 -4.81 9.42
CA ASP A 16 9.37 -3.76 10.21
C ASP A 16 9.89 -2.36 9.85
N VAL A 17 11.23 -2.20 9.86
CA VAL A 17 11.90 -0.93 9.58
C VAL A 17 11.69 -0.51 8.13
N GLY A 18 11.82 -1.45 7.19
CA GLY A 18 11.66 -1.18 5.77
C GLY A 18 10.23 -0.81 5.42
N PHE A 19 9.24 -1.55 5.93
CA PHE A 19 7.83 -1.21 5.74
C PHE A 19 7.49 0.13 6.39
N GLY A 20 8.01 0.39 7.60
CA GLY A 20 7.91 1.68 8.28
C GLY A 20 8.44 2.83 7.42
N ALA A 21 9.64 2.68 6.85
CA ALA A 21 10.24 3.68 5.95
C ALA A 21 9.33 3.97 4.74
N LYS A 22 8.82 2.91 4.09
CA LYS A 22 7.92 3.06 2.94
C LYS A 22 6.60 3.71 3.31
N LYS A 23 6.08 3.46 4.52
CA LYS A 23 4.90 4.14 5.04
C LYS A 23 5.11 5.65 5.19
N HIS A 24 6.23 6.08 5.73
CA HIS A 24 6.55 7.50 5.81
C HIS A 24 6.71 8.14 4.42
N PHE A 25 7.41 7.48 3.48
CA PHE A 25 7.51 7.98 2.11
C PHE A 25 6.20 7.94 1.33
N ALA A 26 5.31 6.99 1.63
CA ALA A 26 3.96 6.97 1.08
C ALA A 26 3.17 8.17 1.59
N SER A 27 3.24 8.47 2.90
CA SER A 27 2.61 9.66 3.48
C SER A 27 3.13 10.95 2.85
N TYR A 28 4.45 11.10 2.73
CA TYR A 28 5.08 12.24 2.06
C TYR A 28 4.57 12.40 0.62
N ASP A 29 4.60 11.32 -0.18
CA ASP A 29 4.19 11.37 -1.58
C ASP A 29 2.70 11.66 -1.76
N ILE A 30 1.83 11.15 -0.89
CA ILE A 30 0.40 11.46 -0.96
C ILE A 30 0.20 12.96 -0.72
N ILE A 31 0.85 13.53 0.29
CA ILE A 31 0.75 14.96 0.58
C ILE A 31 1.27 15.80 -0.58
N GLU A 32 2.41 15.41 -1.16
CA GLU A 32 3.05 16.16 -2.23
C GLU A 32 2.29 16.04 -3.57
N LYS A 33 1.79 14.85 -3.90
CA LYS A 33 1.29 14.55 -5.26
C LYS A 33 -0.24 14.55 -5.36
N ALA A 34 -0.98 14.24 -4.29
CA ALA A 34 -2.44 14.15 -4.35
C ALA A 34 -3.11 15.47 -4.76
N PRO A 35 -2.70 16.67 -4.26
CA PRO A 35 -3.32 17.92 -4.68
C PRO A 35 -3.19 18.15 -6.19
N GLY A 36 -2.00 17.93 -6.75
CA GLY A 36 -1.75 18.05 -8.19
C GLY A 36 -2.60 17.07 -9.01
N LEU A 37 -2.71 15.82 -8.55
CA LEU A 37 -3.54 14.81 -9.21
C LEU A 37 -5.04 15.18 -9.17
N ILE A 38 -5.53 15.66 -8.03
CA ILE A 38 -6.92 16.12 -7.88
C ILE A 38 -7.20 17.28 -8.83
N SER A 39 -6.31 18.28 -8.89
CA SER A 39 -6.46 19.42 -9.80
C SER A 39 -6.46 18.99 -11.26
N PHE A 40 -5.54 18.10 -11.64
CA PHE A 40 -5.45 17.57 -13.00
C PHE A 40 -6.74 16.83 -13.40
N LEU A 41 -7.20 15.88 -12.57
CA LEU A 41 -8.41 15.11 -12.85
C LEU A 41 -9.65 16.01 -12.90
N SER A 42 -9.78 16.96 -11.96
CA SER A 42 -10.91 17.89 -11.93
C SER A 42 -10.97 18.73 -13.20
N MET A 43 -9.82 19.21 -13.69
CA MET A 43 -9.75 19.96 -14.94
C MET A 43 -10.08 19.09 -16.15
N ALA A 44 -9.53 17.87 -16.22
CA ALA A 44 -9.82 16.93 -17.31
C ALA A 44 -11.32 16.60 -17.40
N PHE A 45 -11.96 16.27 -16.28
CA PHE A 45 -13.40 16.03 -16.23
C PHE A 45 -14.21 17.28 -16.54
N GLY A 46 -13.77 18.45 -16.10
CA GLY A 46 -14.40 19.73 -16.45
C GLY A 46 -14.41 19.97 -17.97
N ILE A 47 -13.28 19.75 -18.64
CA ILE A 47 -13.16 19.87 -20.10
C ILE A 47 -14.06 18.85 -20.81
N ILE A 48 -14.01 17.57 -20.42
CA ILE A 48 -14.84 16.51 -21.02
C ILE A 48 -16.33 16.81 -20.84
N SER A 49 -16.74 17.29 -19.68
CA SER A 49 -18.15 17.59 -19.40
C SER A 49 -18.69 18.76 -20.22
N LEU A 50 -17.83 19.63 -20.77
CA LEU A 50 -18.23 20.68 -21.70
C LEU A 50 -18.41 20.16 -23.13
N ALA A 51 -17.70 19.09 -23.50
CA ALA A 51 -17.72 18.54 -24.85
C ALA A 51 -18.86 17.52 -25.10
N VAL A 52 -19.42 16.94 -24.04
CA VAL A 52 -20.42 15.85 -24.13
C VAL A 52 -21.83 16.36 -23.78
N GLU A 53 -22.76 16.24 -24.73
CA GLU A 53 -24.18 16.44 -24.50
C GLU A 53 -24.76 15.31 -23.61
N ASN A 54 -25.66 15.64 -22.67
CA ASN A 54 -26.28 14.71 -21.71
C ASN A 54 -25.33 14.09 -20.65
N SER A 55 -24.27 14.80 -20.27
CA SER A 55 -23.38 14.42 -19.15
C SER A 55 -24.15 14.25 -17.82
N PRO A 56 -23.84 13.25 -16.96
CA PRO A 56 -24.51 13.04 -15.68
C PRO A 56 -24.02 14.05 -14.61
N THR A 57 -24.38 15.32 -14.77
CA THR A 57 -23.86 16.47 -14.01
C THR A 57 -23.94 16.27 -12.49
N LYS A 58 -25.00 15.64 -11.97
CA LYS A 58 -25.15 15.37 -10.52
C LYS A 58 -24.07 14.43 -9.99
N LEU A 59 -23.69 13.40 -10.75
CA LEU A 59 -22.65 12.45 -10.36
C LEU A 59 -21.27 13.11 -10.41
N ILE A 60 -21.00 13.87 -11.47
CA ILE A 60 -19.73 14.60 -11.64
C ILE A 60 -19.53 15.62 -10.53
N SER A 61 -20.54 16.46 -10.26
CA SER A 61 -20.47 17.47 -9.20
C SER A 61 -20.29 16.83 -7.82
N SER A 62 -21.00 15.73 -7.53
CA SER A 62 -20.82 14.98 -6.28
C SER A 62 -19.39 14.44 -6.15
N GLY A 63 -18.83 13.91 -7.25
CA GLY A 63 -17.44 13.45 -7.30
C GLY A 63 -16.44 14.56 -7.00
N PHE A 64 -16.65 15.76 -7.56
CA PHE A 64 -15.80 16.93 -7.28
C PHE A 64 -15.89 17.38 -5.83
N VAL A 65 -17.06 17.31 -5.18
CA VAL A 65 -17.17 17.58 -3.73
C VAL A 65 -16.33 16.58 -2.94
N VAL A 66 -16.40 15.28 -3.26
CA VAL A 66 -15.58 14.26 -2.60
C VAL A 66 -14.08 14.52 -2.81
N LEU A 67 -13.65 14.82 -4.03
CA LEU A 67 -12.26 15.18 -4.32
C LEU A 67 -11.81 16.43 -3.55
N GLY A 68 -12.69 17.43 -3.42
CA GLY A 68 -12.43 18.63 -2.63
C GLY A 68 -12.24 18.31 -1.14
N VAL A 69 -13.06 17.44 -0.56
CA VAL A 69 -12.92 16.97 0.84
C VAL A 69 -11.60 16.21 1.03
N ILE A 70 -11.21 15.35 0.06
CA ILE A 70 -9.92 14.65 0.10
C ILE A 70 -8.76 15.66 0.05
N GLY A 71 -8.83 16.65 -0.85
CA GLY A 71 -7.82 17.70 -0.96
C GLY A 71 -7.67 18.51 0.33
N LEU A 72 -8.79 18.86 0.97
CA LEU A 72 -8.79 19.54 2.27
C LEU A 72 -8.13 18.69 3.37
N TYR A 73 -8.48 17.41 3.45
CA TYR A 73 -7.88 16.47 4.40
C TYR A 73 -6.36 16.37 4.21
N VAL A 74 -5.90 16.23 2.97
CA VAL A 74 -4.47 16.17 2.64
C VAL A 74 -3.76 17.48 3.05
N SER A 75 -4.37 18.63 2.77
CA SER A 75 -3.82 19.94 3.14
C SER A 75 -3.65 20.10 4.65
N ILE A 76 -4.55 19.54 5.46
CA ILE A 76 -4.42 19.55 6.93
C ILE A 76 -3.16 18.78 7.38
N CYS A 77 -2.74 17.75 6.64
CA CYS A 77 -1.56 16.96 6.94
C CYS A 77 -0.23 17.58 6.45
N ASP A 78 -0.25 18.65 5.65
CA ASP A 78 0.95 19.18 4.99
C ASP A 78 2.02 19.69 5.98
N HIS A 79 1.61 20.21 7.14
CA HIS A 79 2.53 20.66 8.18
C HIS A 79 3.47 19.55 8.73
N GLU A 80 3.13 18.27 8.55
CA GLU A 80 3.97 17.14 8.96
C GLU A 80 4.81 16.56 7.81
N LYS A 81 4.66 17.06 6.58
CA LYS A 81 5.32 16.53 5.37
C LYS A 81 6.83 16.37 5.53
N ALA A 82 7.51 17.42 6.01
CA ALA A 82 8.96 17.38 6.19
C ALA A 82 9.39 16.29 7.19
N LYS A 83 8.60 16.05 8.25
CA LYS A 83 8.87 15.01 9.24
C LYS A 83 8.75 13.61 8.64
N TYR A 84 7.75 13.40 7.77
CA TYR A 84 7.63 12.13 7.04
C TYR A 84 8.87 11.82 6.19
N ALA A 85 9.39 12.80 5.46
CA ALA A 85 10.62 12.62 4.69
C ALA A 85 11.82 12.29 5.61
N GLN A 86 11.98 13.03 6.70
CA GLN A 86 13.08 12.82 7.67
C GLN A 86 13.02 11.42 8.31
N CYS A 87 11.84 10.99 8.79
CA CYS A 87 11.65 9.66 9.33
C CYS A 87 11.92 8.58 8.29
N GLY A 88 11.40 8.73 7.06
CA GLY A 88 11.65 7.79 5.97
C GLY A 88 13.15 7.62 5.67
N VAL A 89 13.90 8.73 5.64
CA VAL A 89 15.36 8.73 5.46
C VAL A 89 16.07 8.05 6.64
N SER A 90 15.69 8.38 7.89
CA SER A 90 16.27 7.76 9.09
C SER A 90 16.07 6.25 9.09
N LEU A 91 14.85 5.78 8.85
CA LEU A 91 14.53 4.36 8.80
C LEU A 91 15.21 3.65 7.64
N THR A 92 15.41 4.31 6.51
CA THR A 92 16.18 3.74 5.38
C THR A 92 17.65 3.52 5.76
N LYS A 93 18.25 4.41 6.53
CA LYS A 93 19.62 4.21 7.05
C LYS A 93 19.69 3.01 7.97
N ILE A 94 18.75 2.89 8.90
CA ILE A 94 18.64 1.73 9.81
C ILE A 94 18.45 0.43 9.00
N LEU A 95 17.63 0.44 7.95
CA LEU A 95 17.43 -0.72 7.08
C LEU A 95 18.73 -1.16 6.39
N ASN A 96 19.54 -0.20 5.92
CA ASN A 96 20.83 -0.49 5.32
C ASN A 96 21.81 -1.08 6.34
N GLU A 97 21.81 -0.56 7.57
CA GLU A 97 22.61 -1.10 8.67
C GLU A 97 22.17 -2.52 9.04
N LEU A 98 20.87 -2.81 9.05
CA LEU A 98 20.32 -4.17 9.24
C LEU A 98 20.71 -5.12 8.11
N LYS A 99 20.66 -4.66 6.86
CA LYS A 99 21.12 -5.46 5.71
C LYS A 99 22.61 -5.79 5.81
N ALA A 100 23.44 -4.82 6.18
CA ALA A 100 24.87 -5.06 6.39
C ALA A 100 25.10 -6.04 7.56
N LEU A 101 24.36 -5.88 8.65
CA LEU A 101 24.38 -6.79 9.81
C LEU A 101 24.03 -8.23 9.40
N TYR A 102 22.95 -8.38 8.63
CA TYR A 102 22.51 -9.67 8.08
C TYR A 102 23.60 -10.35 7.24
N LEU A 103 24.21 -9.61 6.32
CA LEU A 103 25.26 -10.16 5.44
C LEU A 103 26.50 -10.60 6.24
N ASN A 104 26.89 -9.84 7.27
CA ASN A 104 28.01 -10.21 8.14
C ASN A 104 27.73 -11.50 8.91
N VAL A 105 26.57 -11.60 9.56
CA VAL A 105 26.18 -12.82 10.30
C VAL A 105 26.07 -14.01 9.35
N LYS A 106 25.55 -13.80 8.14
CA LYS A 106 25.41 -14.86 7.13
C LYS A 106 26.75 -15.45 6.73
N ALA A 107 27.79 -14.63 6.62
CA ALA A 107 29.14 -15.04 6.23
C ALA A 107 29.93 -15.77 7.34
N MET A 108 29.49 -15.69 8.61
CA MET A 108 30.18 -16.33 9.73
C MET A 108 29.89 -17.83 9.86
N ASP A 109 30.77 -18.56 10.55
CA ASP A 109 30.55 -19.96 10.88
C ASP A 109 29.36 -20.14 11.85
N GLU A 110 28.75 -21.33 11.86
CA GLU A 110 27.57 -21.61 12.70
C GLU A 110 27.85 -21.54 14.21
N GLN A 111 29.09 -21.80 14.61
CA GLN A 111 29.55 -21.82 16.00
C GLN A 111 30.23 -20.52 16.43
N ALA A 112 30.22 -19.47 15.60
CA ALA A 112 30.78 -18.17 15.97
C ALA A 112 30.04 -17.55 17.16
N ASP A 113 30.72 -16.68 17.90
CA ASP A 113 30.08 -15.87 18.93
C ASP A 113 29.30 -14.72 18.25
N PHE A 114 28.02 -14.62 18.60
CA PHE A 114 27.10 -13.64 18.03
C PHE A 114 26.76 -12.49 18.99
N SER A 115 27.33 -12.47 20.20
CA SER A 115 26.98 -11.52 21.26
C SER A 115 27.06 -10.05 20.82
N ASP A 116 28.09 -9.69 20.06
CA ASP A 116 28.26 -8.32 19.53
C ASP A 116 27.20 -7.95 18.50
N PHE A 117 26.76 -8.90 17.68
CA PHE A 117 25.72 -8.67 16.67
C PHE A 117 24.33 -8.58 17.31
N GLU A 118 24.08 -9.34 18.37
CA GLU A 118 22.86 -9.23 19.19
C GLU A 118 22.78 -7.84 19.83
N ALA A 119 23.87 -7.36 20.43
CA ALA A 119 23.95 -6.02 21.00
C ALA A 119 23.70 -4.94 19.93
N LYS A 120 24.31 -5.09 18.75
CA LYS A 120 24.09 -4.17 17.62
C LYS A 120 22.66 -4.20 17.09
N LEU A 121 22.02 -5.37 17.01
CA LEU A 121 20.61 -5.46 16.64
C LEU A 121 19.73 -4.70 17.64
N SER A 122 19.95 -4.88 18.93
CA SER A 122 19.23 -4.15 19.99
C SER A 122 19.43 -2.63 19.91
N GLU A 123 20.64 -2.18 19.60
CA GLU A 123 20.92 -0.76 19.35
C GLU A 123 20.09 -0.20 18.17
N LEU A 124 20.03 -0.94 17.06
CA LEU A 124 19.26 -0.56 15.87
C LEU A 124 17.75 -0.54 16.16
N GLU A 125 17.25 -1.48 16.96
CA GLU A 125 15.86 -1.49 17.41
C GLU A 125 15.52 -0.25 18.23
N SER A 126 16.40 0.14 19.17
CA SER A 126 16.21 1.35 19.95
C SER A 126 16.15 2.61 19.06
N LYS A 127 17.04 2.72 18.08
CA LYS A 127 17.03 3.81 17.08
C LYS A 127 15.75 3.82 16.24
N TYR A 128 15.26 2.64 15.87
CA TYR A 128 14.01 2.49 15.12
C TYR A 128 12.84 3.05 15.92
N TYR A 129 12.67 2.64 17.18
CA TYR A 129 11.57 3.10 18.02
C TYR A 129 11.64 4.61 18.28
N ALA A 130 12.84 5.17 18.46
CA ALA A 130 13.03 6.62 18.63
C ALA A 130 12.69 7.43 17.36
N SER A 131 12.79 6.83 16.17
CA SER A 131 12.57 7.50 14.88
C SER A 131 11.13 7.38 14.35
N CYS A 132 10.30 6.52 14.95
CA CYS A 132 8.95 6.24 14.45
C CYS A 132 7.96 7.36 14.76
N MET A 133 7.10 7.69 13.78
CA MET A 133 5.91 8.52 14.02
C MET A 133 4.64 7.69 13.95
N SER A 134 3.76 7.88 14.94
CA SER A 134 2.48 7.21 15.04
C SER A 134 1.44 7.72 14.03
N LYS A 135 1.38 9.04 13.82
CA LYS A 135 0.41 9.67 12.92
C LYS A 135 0.83 9.52 11.46
N GLN A 136 -0.01 8.92 10.63
CA GLN A 136 0.20 8.72 9.20
C GLN A 136 -1.05 9.13 8.43
N ILE A 137 -0.91 9.52 7.17
CA ILE A 137 -2.06 9.85 6.33
C ILE A 137 -2.85 8.57 5.96
N LEU A 138 -4.16 8.71 5.78
CA LEU A 138 -4.98 7.60 5.27
C LEU A 138 -4.42 7.06 3.94
N LEU A 139 -4.62 5.76 3.71
CA LEU A 139 -4.10 5.02 2.54
C LEU A 139 -2.56 4.90 2.45
N SER A 140 -1.80 5.52 3.34
CA SER A 140 -0.33 5.36 3.39
C SER A 140 0.08 3.89 3.52
N ASN A 141 -0.61 3.09 4.33
CA ASN A 141 -0.34 1.66 4.49
C ASN A 141 -0.46 0.89 3.16
N TRP A 142 -1.49 1.21 2.37
CA TRP A 142 -1.72 0.58 1.08
C TRP A 142 -0.62 0.94 0.08
N TYR A 143 -0.29 2.23 0.00
CA TYR A 143 0.73 2.67 -0.92
C TYR A 143 2.13 2.21 -0.49
N ALA A 144 2.40 2.14 0.82
CA ALA A 144 3.62 1.56 1.38
C ALA A 144 3.78 0.09 1.00
N HIS A 145 2.69 -0.67 1.01
CA HIS A 145 2.69 -2.08 0.63
C HIS A 145 3.12 -2.26 -0.82
N TYR A 146 2.55 -1.47 -1.74
CA TYR A 146 3.01 -1.40 -3.13
C TYR A 146 4.51 -1.05 -3.21
N LYS A 147 4.94 0.05 -2.56
CA LYS A 147 6.35 0.48 -2.58
C LYS A 147 7.31 -0.56 -1.99
N PHE A 148 6.87 -1.34 -1.01
CA PHE A 148 7.70 -2.31 -0.33
C PHE A 148 7.82 -3.62 -1.12
N PHE A 149 6.71 -4.18 -1.60
CA PHE A 149 6.73 -5.47 -2.30
C PHE A 149 7.00 -5.38 -3.80
N TRP A 150 6.70 -4.25 -4.43
CA TRP A 150 6.85 -4.08 -5.88
C TRP A 150 8.11 -3.30 -6.27
N GLU A 151 8.41 -2.19 -5.58
CA GLU A 151 9.55 -1.32 -5.94
C GLU A 151 10.84 -1.65 -5.18
N HIS A 152 10.74 -2.11 -3.93
CA HIS A 152 11.90 -2.31 -3.07
C HIS A 152 12.45 -3.73 -3.19
N GLN A 153 13.79 -3.85 -3.17
CA GLN A 153 14.44 -5.15 -3.18
C GLN A 153 14.32 -5.83 -1.81
N ILE A 154 13.46 -6.85 -1.74
CA ILE A 154 13.15 -7.59 -0.50
C ILE A 154 13.90 -8.92 -0.37
N ASP A 155 14.71 -9.32 -1.35
CA ASP A 155 15.29 -10.68 -1.45
C ASP A 155 16.00 -11.15 -0.17
N TRP A 156 16.79 -10.28 0.47
CA TRP A 156 17.54 -10.63 1.67
C TRP A 156 16.64 -10.85 2.90
N ILE A 157 15.46 -10.21 2.92
CA ILE A 157 14.43 -10.41 3.95
C ILE A 157 13.63 -11.68 3.61
N ASP A 158 13.27 -11.82 2.33
CA ASP A 158 12.48 -12.94 1.81
C ASP A 158 13.20 -14.28 1.99
N GLU A 159 14.54 -14.29 1.93
CA GLU A 159 15.36 -15.47 2.20
C GLU A 159 15.04 -16.13 3.55
N GLN A 160 14.77 -15.31 4.58
CA GLN A 160 14.45 -15.80 5.92
C GLN A 160 12.95 -15.91 6.17
N LEU A 161 12.14 -14.98 5.65
CA LEU A 161 10.71 -14.89 5.95
C LEU A 161 9.81 -15.65 4.98
N LYS A 162 10.29 -15.93 3.76
CA LYS A 162 9.59 -16.71 2.72
C LYS A 162 8.17 -16.22 2.43
N PHE A 163 8.07 -14.98 1.97
CA PHE A 163 6.80 -14.29 1.69
C PHE A 163 5.97 -14.99 0.61
N GLY A 164 4.73 -15.29 0.95
CA GLY A 164 3.74 -15.87 0.04
C GLY A 164 3.02 -14.79 -0.79
N LEU A 165 2.64 -15.16 -2.03
CA LEU A 165 1.90 -14.27 -2.93
C LEU A 165 0.52 -13.86 -2.36
N PHE A 166 -0.23 -14.80 -1.82
CA PHE A 166 -1.63 -14.57 -1.43
C PHE A 166 -1.79 -13.79 -0.12
N ARG A 167 -0.90 -14.01 0.85
CA ARG A 167 -1.00 -13.43 2.18
C ARG A 167 -0.14 -12.17 2.35
N ASP A 168 1.07 -12.18 1.80
CA ASP A 168 2.07 -11.17 2.13
C ASP A 168 2.24 -10.15 1.00
N LYS A 169 2.40 -10.61 -0.24
CA LYS A 169 2.69 -9.73 -1.41
C LYS A 169 1.46 -9.05 -2.00
N VAL A 170 0.25 -9.51 -1.68
CA VAL A 170 -1.01 -8.89 -2.11
C VAL A 170 -1.81 -8.48 -0.87
N PRO A 171 -2.18 -7.20 -0.71
CA PRO A 171 -2.92 -6.73 0.44
C PRO A 171 -4.36 -7.25 0.44
N LEU A 172 -4.90 -7.57 1.62
CA LEU A 172 -6.21 -8.20 1.76
C LEU A 172 -7.36 -7.41 1.12
N SER A 173 -7.31 -6.07 1.18
CA SER A 173 -8.34 -5.25 0.53
C SER A 173 -8.32 -5.32 -1.00
N LEU A 174 -7.22 -5.76 -1.65
CA LEU A 174 -7.23 -6.03 -3.10
C LEU A 174 -8.06 -7.28 -3.37
N TRP A 175 -7.87 -8.33 -2.57
CA TRP A 175 -8.68 -9.56 -2.67
C TRP A 175 -10.16 -9.27 -2.44
N PHE A 176 -10.47 -8.47 -1.43
CA PHE A 176 -11.85 -8.06 -1.16
C PHE A 176 -12.45 -7.26 -2.34
N LEU A 177 -11.71 -6.32 -2.90
CA LEU A 177 -12.17 -5.54 -4.07
C LEU A 177 -12.38 -6.43 -5.30
N LEU A 178 -11.47 -7.37 -5.56
CA LEU A 178 -11.63 -8.37 -6.63
C LEU A 178 -12.86 -9.24 -6.40
N LEU A 179 -13.10 -9.70 -5.17
CA LEU A 179 -14.28 -10.50 -4.84
C LEU A 179 -15.58 -9.71 -5.05
N CYS A 180 -15.64 -8.45 -4.59
CA CYS A 180 -16.80 -7.59 -4.76
C CYS A 180 -17.08 -7.29 -6.24
N THR A 181 -16.04 -6.98 -7.02
CA THR A 181 -16.17 -6.70 -8.45
C THR A 181 -16.64 -7.92 -9.23
N LEU A 182 -16.07 -9.09 -8.97
CA LEU A 182 -16.53 -10.35 -9.58
C LEU A 182 -17.98 -10.69 -9.20
N SER A 183 -18.36 -10.45 -7.95
CA SER A 183 -19.74 -10.68 -7.47
C SER A 183 -20.74 -9.73 -8.13
N ALA A 184 -20.38 -8.44 -8.27
CA ALA A 184 -21.22 -7.45 -8.94
C ALA A 184 -21.38 -7.75 -10.43
N LEU A 185 -20.30 -8.15 -11.11
CA LEU A 185 -20.35 -8.59 -12.50
C LEU A 185 -21.23 -9.84 -12.65
N GLY A 186 -21.03 -10.86 -11.81
CA GLY A 186 -21.85 -12.07 -11.82
C GLY A 186 -23.34 -11.78 -11.59
N TYR A 187 -23.66 -10.87 -10.68
CA TYR A 187 -25.03 -10.41 -10.46
C TYR A 187 -25.62 -9.71 -11.68
N PHE A 188 -24.85 -8.82 -12.33
CA PHE A 188 -25.30 -8.12 -13.53
C PHE A 188 -25.55 -9.08 -14.70
N TRP A 189 -24.65 -10.04 -14.91
CA TRP A 189 -24.83 -11.11 -15.90
C TRP A 189 -26.07 -11.95 -15.61
N PHE A 190 -26.27 -12.37 -14.36
CA PHE A 190 -27.44 -13.15 -13.97
C PHE A 190 -28.75 -12.39 -14.18
N GLN A 191 -28.80 -11.09 -13.85
CA GLN A 191 -29.97 -10.25 -14.12
C GLN A 191 -30.27 -10.16 -15.61
N HIS A 192 -29.24 -9.98 -16.45
CA HIS A 192 -29.41 -9.92 -17.89
C HIS A 192 -29.99 -11.23 -18.46
N ASP A 193 -29.43 -12.38 -18.09
CA ASP A 193 -29.91 -13.69 -18.53
C ASP A 193 -31.36 -13.96 -18.07
N VAL A 194 -31.72 -13.58 -16.84
CA VAL A 194 -33.09 -13.72 -16.33
C VAL A 194 -34.07 -12.85 -17.11
N VAL A 195 -33.69 -11.61 -17.44
CA VAL A 195 -34.52 -10.70 -18.23
C VAL A 195 -34.73 -11.24 -19.65
N GLU A 196 -33.68 -11.73 -20.32
CA GLU A 196 -33.80 -12.34 -21.65
C GLU A 196 -34.72 -13.57 -21.63
N LEU A 197 -34.59 -14.44 -20.61
CA LEU A 197 -35.43 -15.63 -20.47
C LEU A 197 -36.90 -15.27 -20.25
N PHE A 198 -37.18 -14.25 -19.43
CA PHE A 198 -38.53 -13.73 -19.22
C PHE A 198 -39.13 -13.12 -20.50
N CYS A 199 -38.36 -12.32 -21.23
CA CYS A 199 -38.81 -11.75 -22.51
C CYS A 199 -39.11 -12.84 -23.55
N SER A 200 -38.28 -13.88 -23.63
CA SER A 200 -38.54 -15.02 -24.53
C SER A 200 -39.80 -15.80 -24.14
N ALA A 201 -40.06 -15.97 -22.84
CA ALA A 201 -41.25 -16.67 -22.36
C ALA A 201 -42.54 -15.86 -22.63
N MET A 202 -42.51 -14.55 -22.44
CA MET A 202 -43.65 -13.67 -22.74
C MET A 202 -44.00 -13.62 -24.24
N ASN A 203 -43.00 -13.57 -25.12
CA ASN A 203 -43.24 -13.60 -26.56
C ASN A 203 -43.90 -14.91 -27.01
N LYS A 204 -43.48 -16.06 -26.46
CA LYS A 204 -44.12 -17.35 -26.77
C LYS A 204 -45.58 -17.41 -26.30
N ALA A 205 -45.87 -16.87 -25.11
CA ALA A 205 -47.23 -16.82 -24.58
C ALA A 205 -48.16 -15.85 -25.32
N ALA A 206 -47.63 -14.94 -26.14
CA ALA A 206 -48.42 -14.00 -26.95
C ALA A 206 -48.71 -14.52 -28.37
N GLU A 207 -48.06 -15.62 -28.79
CA GLU A 207 -48.27 -16.27 -30.10
C GLU A 207 -49.28 -17.44 -30.06
N GLU A 208 -49.68 -17.89 -28.87
CA GLU A 208 -50.76 -18.88 -28.63
C GLU A 208 -52.12 -18.22 -28.39
#